data_AF-X1TGN5-F1
#
_entry.id   AF-X1TGN5-F1
#
_cell.length_a   1.000
_cell.length_b   1.000
_cell.length_c   1.000
_cell.angle_alpha   90.00
_cell.angle_beta   90.00
_cell.angle_gamma   90.00
#
_symmetry.space_group_name_H-M   'P 1'
#
loop_
_entity.id
_entity.type
_entity.pdbx_description
1 polymer ?
#
loop_
_entity_poly.entity_id
_entity_poly.type
_entity_poly.pdbx_seq_one_letter_code
_entity_poly.pdbx_strand_id
1 'polypeptide(L)'
;MKGKGKPLVLVHGFGTKYQGWNFQISYFEKRMKVIALDNRGVGKSSRPNYHYTMDMFVEDIKALLDQLNIHDKIHLCGISLGGMIVQNFVLKYPEITKTLILCATSAFYDPGPLFKSFELIKELNLEERVEALLPFTHSRAFIRKLKNDQKLFDSLKADTIFITPRKDSTHFQDYMNQANAMNTHDTREFLNNIRIPTLILGLMVIFG
;
A
#
# COMPACT_ATOMS: atom_id res chain seq x y z
N MET A 1 15.08 -4.89 -5.22
CA MET A 1 16.14 -4.53 -4.25
C MET A 1 17.19 -3.65 -4.92
N LYS A 2 17.65 -2.61 -4.23
CA LYS A 2 18.66 -1.65 -4.71
C LYS A 2 19.57 -1.20 -3.55
N GLY A 3 20.78 -0.72 -3.86
CA GLY A 3 21.71 -0.19 -2.86
C GLY A 3 22.37 -1.24 -1.95
N LYS A 4 23.13 -0.75 -0.96
CA LYS A 4 23.87 -1.54 0.05
C LYS A 4 23.72 -0.88 1.42
N GLY A 5 24.05 -1.60 2.50
CA GLY A 5 23.98 -1.10 3.88
C GLY A 5 22.77 -1.64 4.63
N LYS A 6 22.29 -0.89 5.63
CA LYS A 6 21.18 -1.32 6.48
C LYS A 6 19.87 -1.44 5.67
N PRO A 7 19.06 -2.50 5.91
CA PRO A 7 17.87 -2.77 5.12
C PRO A 7 16.73 -1.79 5.43
N LEU A 8 16.11 -1.27 4.38
CA LEU A 8 14.89 -0.46 4.41
C LEU A 8 13.81 -1.16 3.56
N VAL A 9 12.75 -1.62 4.20
CA VAL A 9 11.60 -2.24 3.54
C VAL A 9 10.50 -1.21 3.33
N LEU A 10 10.02 -1.09 2.08
CA LEU A 10 8.99 -0.15 1.66
C LEU A 10 7.75 -0.90 1.20
N VAL A 11 6.64 -0.75 1.93
CA VAL A 11 5.36 -1.42 1.69
C VAL A 11 4.34 -0.43 1.16
N HIS A 12 3.85 -0.66 -0.07
CA HIS A 12 2.94 0.26 -0.75
C HIS A 12 1.48 0.10 -0.27
N GLY A 13 0.63 1.07 -0.62
CA GLY A 13 -0.77 1.12 -0.24
C GLY A 13 -1.70 0.27 -1.11
N PHE A 14 -2.99 0.29 -0.80
CA PHE A 14 -4.02 -0.50 -1.46
C PHE A 14 -3.94 -0.34 -2.97
N GLY A 15 -3.88 -1.45 -3.70
CA GLY A 15 -3.90 -1.47 -5.17
C GLY A 15 -2.75 -0.79 -5.90
N THR A 16 -1.77 -0.26 -5.16
CA THR A 16 -0.57 0.36 -5.72
C THR A 16 0.50 -0.68 -6.04
N LYS A 17 1.67 -0.24 -6.51
CA LYS A 17 2.81 -1.10 -6.85
C LYS A 17 4.08 -0.47 -6.28
N TYR A 18 5.17 -1.23 -6.22
CA TYR A 18 6.44 -0.76 -5.67
C TYR A 18 6.96 0.52 -6.36
N GLN A 19 6.59 0.77 -7.63
CA GLN A 19 7.02 1.96 -8.36
C GLN A 19 6.57 3.28 -7.71
N GLY A 20 5.52 3.25 -6.87
CA GLY A 20 5.13 4.42 -6.06
C GLY A 20 6.25 4.91 -5.13
N TRP A 21 7.24 4.05 -4.85
CA TRP A 21 8.42 4.37 -4.05
C TRP A 21 9.66 4.78 -4.87
N ASN A 22 9.58 4.94 -6.20
CA ASN A 22 10.76 5.15 -7.03
C ASN A 22 11.63 6.34 -6.57
N PHE A 23 11.02 7.45 -6.15
CA PHE A 23 11.76 8.60 -5.63
C PHE A 23 12.50 8.27 -4.33
N GLN A 24 11.85 7.56 -3.40
CA GLN A 24 12.44 7.13 -2.14
C GLN A 24 13.54 6.08 -2.40
N ILE A 25 13.32 5.14 -3.33
CA ILE A 25 14.33 4.17 -3.75
C ILE A 25 15.58 4.89 -4.23
N SER A 26 15.46 5.81 -5.20
CA SER A 26 16.59 6.56 -5.76
C SER A 26 17.33 7.43 -4.73
N TYR A 27 16.61 7.92 -3.72
CA TYR A 27 17.22 8.70 -2.64
C TYR A 27 17.97 7.80 -1.65
N PHE A 28 17.34 6.73 -1.16
CA PHE A 28 17.88 5.90 -0.09
C PHE A 28 18.87 4.83 -0.57
N GLU A 29 18.83 4.39 -1.83
CA GLU A 29 19.75 3.37 -2.36
C GLU A 29 21.22 3.80 -2.28
N LYS A 30 21.48 5.11 -2.18
CA LYS A 30 22.81 5.69 -2.00
C LYS A 30 23.46 5.34 -0.66
N ARG A 31 22.66 4.95 0.36
CA ARG A 31 23.12 4.72 1.74
C ARG A 31 22.52 3.48 2.41
N MET A 32 21.47 2.91 1.84
CA MET A 32 20.70 1.81 2.43
C MET A 32 20.43 0.72 1.39
N LYS A 33 20.22 -0.51 1.88
CA LYS A 33 19.72 -1.62 1.06
C LYS A 33 18.19 -1.50 1.01
N VAL A 34 17.66 -0.94 -0.08
CA VAL A 34 16.22 -0.70 -0.24
C VAL A 34 15.53 -1.93 -0.84
N ILE A 35 14.52 -2.41 -0.14
CA ILE A 35 13.67 -3.55 -0.51
C ILE A 35 12.24 -3.01 -0.66
N ALA A 36 11.81 -2.80 -1.90
CA ALA A 36 10.42 -2.49 -2.21
C ALA A 36 9.82 -3.71 -2.91
N LEU A 37 8.65 -4.14 -2.45
CA LEU A 37 7.92 -5.29 -2.94
C LEU A 37 6.59 -4.86 -3.55
N ASP A 38 6.09 -5.64 -4.51
CA ASP A 38 4.67 -5.65 -4.83
C ASP A 38 3.96 -6.57 -3.83
N ASN A 39 2.93 -6.08 -3.17
CA ASN A 39 2.09 -6.90 -2.30
C ASN A 39 1.36 -7.98 -3.14
N ARG A 40 0.95 -9.09 -2.51
CA ARG A 40 0.08 -10.07 -3.18
C ARG A 40 -1.15 -9.39 -3.79
N GLY A 41 -1.57 -9.90 -4.95
CA GLY A 41 -2.68 -9.32 -5.74
C GLY A 41 -2.28 -8.22 -6.72
N VAL A 42 -1.07 -7.65 -6.65
CA VAL A 42 -0.69 -6.52 -7.51
C VAL A 42 0.69 -6.71 -8.18
N GLY A 43 0.94 -5.90 -9.20
CA GLY A 43 2.27 -5.78 -9.79
C GLY A 43 2.81 -7.09 -10.36
N LYS A 44 4.02 -7.49 -9.96
CA LYS A 44 4.65 -8.76 -10.38
C LYS A 44 4.44 -9.91 -9.40
N SER A 45 3.76 -9.66 -8.28
CA SER A 45 3.47 -10.69 -7.28
C SER A 45 2.29 -11.56 -7.69
N SER A 46 2.23 -12.77 -7.12
CA SER A 46 1.16 -13.72 -7.38
C SER A 46 -0.22 -13.15 -7.01
N ARG A 47 -1.24 -13.63 -7.73
CA ARG A 47 -2.64 -13.21 -7.59
C ARG A 47 -3.55 -14.42 -7.38
N PRO A 48 -3.37 -15.16 -6.28
CA PRO A 48 -4.15 -16.37 -6.07
C PRO A 48 -5.61 -16.01 -5.77
N ASN A 49 -6.55 -16.78 -6.33
CA ASN A 49 -7.97 -16.50 -6.21
C ASN A 49 -8.55 -17.05 -4.88
N TYR A 50 -8.19 -16.41 -3.77
CA TYR A 50 -8.76 -16.67 -2.44
C TYR A 50 -8.79 -15.39 -1.59
N HIS A 51 -9.53 -15.43 -0.48
CA HIS A 51 -9.58 -14.30 0.46
C HIS A 51 -8.21 -14.08 1.12
N TYR A 52 -7.67 -12.85 1.01
CA TYR A 52 -6.44 -12.49 1.70
C TYR A 52 -6.74 -12.09 3.14
N THR A 53 -5.80 -12.36 4.04
CA THR A 53 -5.83 -11.90 5.43
C THR A 53 -4.66 -10.95 5.67
N MET A 54 -4.73 -10.14 6.73
CA MET A 54 -3.59 -9.28 7.10
C MET A 54 -2.33 -10.10 7.40
N ASP A 55 -2.50 -11.27 8.05
CA ASP A 55 -1.40 -12.19 8.37
C ASP A 55 -0.68 -12.68 7.10
N MET A 56 -1.41 -12.95 6.01
CA MET A 56 -0.80 -13.35 4.74
C MET A 56 0.14 -12.28 4.16
N PHE A 57 -0.15 -10.98 4.32
CA PHE A 57 0.76 -9.91 3.89
C PHE A 57 1.97 -9.79 4.82
N VAL A 58 1.79 -10.00 6.12
CA VAL A 58 2.88 -10.03 7.11
C VAL A 58 3.85 -11.17 6.81
N GLU A 59 3.32 -12.37 6.55
CA GLU A 59 4.12 -13.54 6.18
C GLU A 59 4.84 -13.38 4.85
N ASP A 60 4.25 -12.70 3.86
CA ASP A 60 4.95 -12.40 2.61
C ASP A 60 6.22 -11.57 2.84
N ILE A 61 6.15 -10.56 3.71
CA ILE A 61 7.31 -9.73 4.05
C ILE A 61 8.36 -10.60 4.75
N LYS A 62 7.95 -11.44 5.71
CA LYS A 62 8.87 -12.31 6.44
C LYS A 62 9.56 -13.31 5.51
N ALA A 63 8.78 -13.99 4.67
CA ALA A 63 9.29 -14.93 3.68
C ALA A 63 10.23 -14.25 2.69
N LEU A 64 9.92 -13.03 2.23
CA LEU A 64 10.80 -12.27 1.36
C LEU A 64 12.14 -11.95 2.03
N LEU A 65 12.13 -11.54 3.31
CA LEU A 65 13.36 -11.26 4.05
C LEU A 65 14.22 -12.52 4.22
N ASP A 66 13.59 -13.66 4.50
CA ASP A 66 14.27 -14.95 4.61
C ASP A 66 14.90 -15.37 3.29
N GLN A 67 14.16 -15.30 2.19
CA GLN A 67 14.65 -15.62 0.85
C GLN A 67 15.81 -14.70 0.41
N LEU A 68 15.80 -13.44 0.85
CA LEU A 68 16.87 -12.48 0.59
C LEU A 68 18.04 -12.57 1.60
N ASN A 69 17.98 -13.52 2.55
CA ASN A 69 18.95 -13.69 3.64
C ASN A 69 19.22 -12.38 4.40
N ILE A 70 18.15 -11.68 4.78
CA ILE A 70 18.22 -10.45 5.57
C ILE A 70 18.22 -10.80 7.06
N HIS A 71 19.41 -10.85 7.65
CA HIS A 71 19.59 -11.14 9.09
C HIS A 71 19.68 -9.88 9.96
N ASP A 72 19.96 -8.73 9.35
CA ASP A 72 19.99 -7.44 10.03
C ASP A 72 18.57 -6.98 10.39
N LYS A 73 18.41 -6.32 11.55
CA LYS A 73 17.15 -5.62 11.87
C LYS A 73 16.81 -4.58 10.80
N ILE A 74 15.55 -4.52 10.39
CA ILE A 74 15.07 -3.72 9.27
C ILE A 74 14.47 -2.38 9.69
N HIS A 75 14.66 -1.34 8.87
CA HIS A 75 13.80 -0.17 8.90
C HIS A 75 12.55 -0.48 8.07
N LEU A 76 11.37 -0.32 8.65
CA LEU A 76 10.12 -0.74 8.02
C LEU A 76 9.20 0.47 7.80
N CYS A 77 8.80 0.71 6.55
CA CYS A 77 7.97 1.84 6.15
C CYS A 77 6.75 1.36 5.38
N GLY A 78 5.57 1.83 5.77
CA GLY A 78 4.30 1.49 5.12
C GLY A 78 3.42 2.71 4.89
N ILE A 79 2.78 2.78 3.71
CA ILE A 79 1.79 3.81 3.38
C ILE A 79 0.38 3.24 3.25
N SER A 80 -0.63 3.88 3.85
CA SER A 80 -2.04 3.45 3.77
C SER A 80 -2.22 1.97 4.17
N LEU A 81 -2.70 1.09 3.29
CA LEU A 81 -2.71 -0.37 3.51
C LEU A 81 -1.32 -0.90 3.93
N GLY A 82 -0.25 -0.43 3.30
CA GLY A 82 1.10 -0.78 3.68
C GLY A 82 1.40 -0.42 5.13
N GLY A 83 0.85 0.69 5.61
CA GLY A 83 0.90 1.11 7.02
C GLY A 83 0.17 0.13 7.95
N MET A 84 -0.97 -0.42 7.53
CA MET A 84 -1.72 -1.43 8.28
C MET A 84 -0.94 -2.75 8.36
N ILE A 85 -0.33 -3.16 7.24
CA ILE A 85 0.51 -4.35 7.14
C ILE A 85 1.71 -4.24 8.06
N VAL A 86 2.46 -3.12 8.02
CA VAL A 86 3.69 -2.99 8.83
C VAL A 86 3.41 -2.85 10.33
N GLN A 87 2.23 -2.35 10.73
CA GLN A 87 1.79 -2.42 12.12
C GLN A 87 1.63 -3.87 12.58
N ASN A 88 0.98 -4.72 11.78
CA ASN A 88 0.81 -6.13 12.11
C ASN A 88 2.15 -6.87 12.07
N PHE A 89 3.03 -6.51 11.14
CA PHE A 89 4.38 -7.08 11.07
C PHE A 89 5.20 -6.81 12.33
N VAL A 90 5.26 -5.55 12.80
CA VAL A 90 6.06 -5.23 14.00
C VAL A 90 5.48 -5.86 15.27
N LEU A 91 4.15 -6.05 15.34
CA LEU A 91 3.51 -6.72 16.46
C LEU A 91 3.84 -8.22 16.49
N LYS A 92 3.97 -8.85 15.33
CA LYS A 92 4.30 -10.28 15.20
C LYS A 92 5.81 -10.55 15.29
N TYR A 93 6.62 -9.66 14.73
CA TYR A 93 8.08 -9.80 14.59
C TYR A 93 8.84 -8.55 15.11
N PRO A 94 8.69 -8.19 16.40
CA PRO A 94 9.32 -6.99 16.96
C PRO A 94 10.84 -7.09 16.99
N GLU A 95 11.41 -8.29 17.12
CA GLU A 95 12.85 -8.53 17.28
C GLU A 95 13.66 -8.20 16.03
N ILE A 96 13.07 -8.38 14.84
CA ILE A 96 13.72 -8.09 13.55
C ILE A 96 13.42 -6.68 13.03
N THR A 97 12.59 -5.89 13.72
CA THR A 97 12.25 -4.51 13.31
C THR A 97 13.07 -3.49 14.12
N LYS A 98 13.81 -2.61 13.43
CA LYS A 98 14.66 -1.57 14.04
C LYS A 98 13.89 -0.27 14.27
N THR A 99 13.15 0.19 13.26
CA THR A 99 12.31 1.39 13.35
C THR A 99 11.08 1.20 12.48
N LEU A 100 10.00 1.88 12.85
CA LEU A 100 8.75 1.88 12.08
C LEU A 100 8.45 3.27 11.52
N ILE A 101 7.95 3.33 10.28
CA ILE A 101 7.49 4.56 9.63
C ILE A 101 6.08 4.31 9.09
N LEU A 102 5.12 5.08 9.58
CA LEU A 102 3.70 4.98 9.24
C LEU A 102 3.27 6.21 8.45
N CYS A 103 2.88 6.02 7.19
CA CYS A 103 2.48 7.11 6.30
C CYS A 103 0.99 7.01 5.95
N ALA A 104 0.21 8.07 6.20
CA ALA A 104 -1.20 8.17 5.76
C ALA A 104 -2.02 6.89 6.02
N THR A 105 -1.93 6.36 7.23
CA THR A 105 -2.54 5.08 7.64
C THR A 105 -3.33 5.24 8.94
N SER A 106 -3.95 4.16 9.39
CA SER A 106 -4.74 4.10 10.63
C SER A 106 -4.49 2.77 11.33
N ALA A 107 -4.76 2.70 12.62
CA ALA A 107 -4.76 1.47 13.43
C ALA A 107 -6.08 0.67 13.32
N PHE A 108 -7.09 1.27 12.70
CA PHE A 108 -8.38 0.66 12.43
C PHE A 108 -8.95 1.23 11.14
N TYR A 109 -9.60 0.39 10.34
CA TYR A 109 -10.27 0.83 9.12
C TYR A 109 -11.53 -0.01 8.88
N ASP A 110 -12.65 0.68 8.70
CA ASP A 110 -13.88 0.03 8.20
C ASP A 110 -13.86 0.02 6.67
N PRO A 111 -13.76 -1.15 6.02
CA PRO A 111 -13.77 -1.24 4.56
C PRO A 111 -15.16 -1.14 3.95
N GLY A 112 -16.25 -1.07 4.72
CA GLY A 112 -17.62 -0.96 4.23
C GLY A 112 -17.82 0.13 3.17
N PRO A 113 -17.40 1.39 3.43
CA PRO A 113 -17.47 2.47 2.44
C PRO A 113 -16.66 2.19 1.16
N LEU A 114 -15.50 1.53 1.28
CA LEU A 114 -14.67 1.17 0.14
C LEU A 114 -15.36 0.09 -0.72
N PHE A 115 -15.90 -0.96 -0.09
CA PHE A 115 -16.66 -1.99 -0.79
C PHE A 115 -17.88 -1.42 -1.51
N LYS A 116 -18.65 -0.57 -0.84
CA LYS A 116 -19.79 0.11 -1.46
C LYS A 116 -19.36 0.94 -2.67
N SER A 117 -18.22 1.63 -2.57
CA SER A 117 -17.68 2.42 -3.68
C SER A 117 -17.29 1.52 -4.85
N PHE A 118 -16.64 0.38 -4.59
CA PHE A 118 -16.29 -0.59 -5.64
C PHE A 118 -17.51 -1.20 -6.32
N GLU A 119 -18.54 -1.56 -5.56
CA GLU A 119 -19.80 -2.06 -6.11
C GLU A 119 -20.50 -1.03 -7.01
N LEU A 120 -20.45 0.25 -6.67
CA LEU A 120 -21.04 1.32 -7.48
C LEU A 120 -20.28 1.53 -8.80
N ILE A 121 -18.95 1.36 -8.81
CA ILE A 121 -18.13 1.62 -9.98
C ILE A 121 -17.84 0.38 -10.83
N LYS A 122 -18.23 -0.83 -10.40
CA LYS A 122 -17.86 -2.09 -11.07
C LYS A 122 -18.44 -2.23 -12.48
N GLU A 123 -19.58 -1.61 -12.77
CA GLU A 123 -20.24 -1.65 -14.08
C GLU A 123 -19.88 -0.44 -14.95
N LEU A 124 -19.21 0.58 -14.38
CA LEU A 124 -18.80 1.78 -15.09
C LEU A 124 -17.68 1.46 -16.09
N ASN A 125 -17.59 2.25 -17.16
CA ASN A 125 -16.46 2.20 -18.07
C ASN A 125 -15.20 2.84 -17.42
N LEU A 126 -14.03 2.68 -18.06
CA LEU A 126 -12.76 3.12 -17.49
C LEU A 126 -12.75 4.62 -17.14
N GLU A 127 -13.32 5.46 -18.00
CA GLU A 127 -13.32 6.91 -17.82
C GLU A 127 -14.18 7.32 -16.63
N GLU A 128 -15.41 6.81 -16.58
CA GLU A 128 -16.35 7.02 -15.48
C GLU A 128 -15.77 6.56 -14.13
N ARG A 129 -15.03 5.43 -14.13
CA ARG A 129 -14.34 4.97 -12.91
C ARG A 129 -13.22 5.91 -12.48
N VAL A 130 -12.42 6.44 -13.41
CA VAL A 130 -11.38 7.43 -13.08
C VAL A 130 -12.04 8.64 -12.43
N GLU A 131 -13.07 9.18 -13.06
CA GLU A 131 -13.79 10.35 -12.57
C GLU A 131 -14.40 10.15 -11.19
N ALA A 132 -15.01 8.99 -10.94
CA ALA A 132 -15.58 8.64 -9.63
C ALA A 132 -14.51 8.57 -8.52
N LEU A 133 -13.28 8.21 -8.84
CA LEU A 133 -12.17 8.06 -7.89
C LEU A 133 -11.40 9.38 -7.63
N LEU A 134 -11.52 10.38 -8.51
CA LEU A 134 -10.78 11.65 -8.40
C LEU A 134 -10.93 12.33 -7.04
N PRO A 135 -12.15 12.51 -6.47
CA PRO A 135 -12.32 13.23 -5.21
C PRO A 135 -11.66 12.54 -4.00
N PHE A 136 -11.42 11.23 -4.09
CA PHE A 136 -10.81 10.43 -3.04
C PHE A 136 -9.28 10.35 -3.15
N THR A 137 -8.75 10.57 -4.35
CA THR A 137 -7.33 10.34 -4.66
C THR A 137 -6.55 11.64 -4.91
N HIS A 138 -7.24 12.73 -5.25
CA HIS A 138 -6.62 13.98 -5.65
C HIS A 138 -7.28 15.20 -5.01
N SER A 139 -6.51 16.29 -4.88
CA SER A 139 -7.01 17.55 -4.34
C SER A 139 -7.98 18.23 -5.30
N ARG A 140 -8.92 19.04 -4.78
CA ARG A 140 -9.83 19.86 -5.60
C ARG A 140 -9.08 20.74 -6.61
N ALA A 141 -7.91 21.26 -6.22
CA ALA A 141 -7.07 22.07 -7.09
C ALA A 141 -6.53 21.26 -8.28
N PHE A 142 -6.07 20.03 -8.03
CA PHE A 142 -5.62 19.13 -9.08
C PHE A 142 -6.77 18.72 -10.01
N ILE A 143 -7.92 18.37 -9.44
CA ILE A 143 -9.13 18.02 -10.22
C ILE A 143 -9.56 19.20 -11.11
N ARG A 144 -9.51 20.45 -10.62
CA ARG A 144 -9.82 21.63 -11.42
C ARG A 144 -8.84 21.80 -12.59
N LYS A 145 -7.54 21.52 -12.37
CA LYS A 145 -6.54 21.54 -13.44
C LYS A 145 -6.83 20.46 -14.48
N LEU A 146 -7.16 19.25 -14.03
CA LEU A 146 -7.45 18.09 -14.87
C LEU A 146 -8.58 18.36 -15.88
N LYS A 147 -9.64 19.05 -15.46
CA LYS A 147 -10.78 19.42 -16.32
C LYS A 147 -10.40 20.23 -17.58
N ASN A 148 -9.28 20.95 -17.53
CA ASN A 148 -8.83 21.81 -18.63
C ASN A 148 -7.60 21.24 -19.36
N ASP A 149 -7.18 20.01 -19.04
CA ASP A 149 -5.96 19.40 -19.57
C ASP A 149 -6.21 17.93 -19.94
N GLN A 150 -6.74 17.71 -21.16
CA GLN A 150 -7.07 16.37 -21.66
C GLN A 150 -5.85 15.45 -21.69
N LYS A 151 -4.66 15.97 -22.01
CA LYS A 151 -3.43 15.17 -22.01
C LYS A 151 -3.10 14.68 -20.61
N LEU A 152 -3.26 15.54 -19.60
CA LEU A 152 -3.08 15.14 -18.21
C LEU A 152 -4.15 14.12 -17.77
N PHE A 153 -5.40 14.29 -18.21
CA PHE A 153 -6.47 13.31 -17.96
C PHE A 153 -6.15 11.95 -18.57
N ASP A 154 -5.75 11.90 -19.83
CA ASP A 154 -5.39 10.65 -20.51
C ASP A 154 -4.16 9.99 -19.89
N SER A 155 -3.17 10.78 -19.46
CA SER A 155 -2.03 10.28 -18.69
C SER A 155 -2.46 9.67 -17.36
N LEU A 156 -3.34 10.36 -16.62
CA LEU A 156 -3.86 9.86 -15.35
C LEU A 156 -4.70 8.60 -15.56
N LYS A 157 -5.57 8.57 -16.58
CA LYS A 157 -6.37 7.41 -16.97
C LYS A 157 -5.49 6.22 -17.30
N ALA A 158 -4.43 6.43 -18.08
CA ALA A 158 -3.45 5.38 -18.36
C ALA A 158 -2.81 4.87 -17.06
N ASP A 159 -2.46 5.76 -16.13
CA ASP A 159 -1.78 5.47 -14.85
C ASP A 159 -2.70 5.07 -13.71
N THR A 160 -4.02 5.10 -13.87
CA THR A 160 -4.96 4.68 -12.84
C THR A 160 -4.96 3.16 -12.76
N ILE A 161 -3.98 2.67 -12.03
CA ILE A 161 -3.68 1.27 -11.76
C ILE A 161 -4.88 0.46 -11.28
N PHE A 162 -5.88 1.10 -10.65
CA PHE A 162 -7.10 0.49 -10.11
C PHE A 162 -8.04 -0.11 -11.16
N ILE A 163 -7.95 0.36 -12.41
CA ILE A 163 -9.05 0.18 -13.37
C ILE A 163 -8.58 0.00 -14.81
N THR A 164 -7.33 0.37 -15.14
CA THR A 164 -6.81 0.24 -16.51
C THR A 164 -6.26 -1.17 -16.76
N PRO A 165 -6.76 -1.90 -17.78
CA PRO A 165 -6.18 -3.18 -18.20
C PRO A 165 -4.78 -2.94 -18.81
N ARG A 166 -3.74 -3.46 -18.16
CA ARG A 166 -2.37 -3.58 -18.63
C ARG A 166 -2.03 -5.08 -18.55
N LYS A 167 -0.99 -5.51 -19.26
CA LYS A 167 -0.53 -6.93 -19.27
C LYS A 167 -0.33 -7.54 -17.87
N ASP A 168 -0.04 -6.69 -16.87
CA ASP A 168 0.07 -7.03 -15.45
C ASP A 168 -0.93 -6.24 -14.58
N SER A 169 -2.17 -6.06 -15.04
CA SER A 169 -3.19 -5.39 -14.26
C SER A 169 -3.82 -6.31 -13.24
N THR A 170 -4.01 -5.72 -12.06
CA THR A 170 -4.81 -6.23 -10.96
C THR A 170 -6.26 -6.27 -11.44
N HIS A 171 -6.91 -7.42 -11.31
CA HIS A 171 -8.33 -7.56 -11.65
C HIS A 171 -9.19 -7.01 -10.51
N PHE A 172 -10.47 -6.74 -10.77
CA PHE A 172 -11.41 -6.33 -9.73
C PHE A 172 -11.39 -7.25 -8.51
N GLN A 173 -11.34 -8.57 -8.74
CA GLN A 173 -11.27 -9.56 -7.67
C GLN A 173 -10.02 -9.42 -6.79
N ASP A 174 -8.88 -9.00 -7.36
CA ASP A 174 -7.66 -8.80 -6.60
C ASP A 174 -7.79 -7.61 -5.63
N TYR A 175 -8.48 -6.54 -6.04
CA TYR A 175 -8.84 -5.42 -5.16
C TYR A 175 -9.75 -5.86 -4.03
N MET A 176 -10.75 -6.68 -4.34
CA MET A 176 -11.65 -7.25 -3.34
C MET A 176 -10.90 -8.13 -2.35
N ASN A 177 -9.95 -8.95 -2.84
CA ASN A 177 -9.11 -9.77 -1.97
C ASN A 177 -8.23 -8.91 -1.04
N GLN A 178 -7.64 -7.81 -1.53
CA GLN A 178 -6.92 -6.86 -0.67
C GLN A 178 -7.84 -6.16 0.35
N ALA A 179 -9.04 -5.76 -0.06
CA ALA A 179 -10.01 -5.10 0.82
C ALA A 179 -10.51 -6.03 1.93
N ASN A 180 -10.66 -7.33 1.64
CA ASN A 180 -11.00 -8.34 2.63
C ASN A 180 -9.96 -8.44 3.76
N ALA A 181 -8.66 -8.32 3.42
CA ALA A 181 -7.62 -8.32 4.45
C ALA A 181 -7.71 -7.09 5.38
N MET A 182 -8.09 -5.94 4.85
CA MET A 182 -8.30 -4.72 5.64
C MET A 182 -9.42 -4.88 6.66
N ASN A 183 -10.41 -5.74 6.39
CA ASN A 183 -11.50 -6.04 7.33
C ASN A 183 -11.02 -6.69 8.64
N THR A 184 -9.84 -7.32 8.60
CA THR A 184 -9.23 -7.96 9.78
C THR A 184 -8.23 -7.05 10.50
N HIS A 185 -8.09 -5.80 10.06
CA HIS A 185 -7.15 -4.85 10.65
C HIS A 185 -7.76 -4.08 11.82
N ASP A 186 -7.36 -4.44 13.03
CA ASP A 186 -7.56 -3.63 14.22
C ASP A 186 -6.38 -3.81 15.16
N THR A 187 -5.50 -2.81 15.21
CA THR A 187 -4.31 -2.79 16.06
C THR A 187 -4.45 -1.86 17.25
N ARG A 188 -5.61 -1.22 17.47
CA ARG A 188 -5.81 -0.17 18.49
C ARG A 188 -5.37 -0.59 19.89
N GLU A 189 -5.80 -1.77 20.33
CA GLU A 189 -5.47 -2.33 21.64
C GLU A 189 -4.00 -2.78 21.75
N PHE A 190 -3.32 -2.95 20.62
CA PHE A 190 -1.96 -3.49 20.56
C PHE A 190 -0.90 -2.43 20.28
N LEU A 191 -1.28 -1.19 19.93
CA LEU A 191 -0.32 -0.11 19.63
C LEU A 191 0.69 0.11 20.77
N ASN A 192 0.25 -0.04 22.02
CA ASN A 192 1.10 0.08 23.21
C ASN A 192 2.21 -0.98 23.28
N ASN A 193 2.11 -2.07 22.51
CA ASN A 193 3.13 -3.11 22.43
C ASN A 193 4.25 -2.77 21.43
N ILE A 194 4.08 -1.73 20.60
CA ILE A 194 5.12 -1.27 19.68
C ILE A 194 6.11 -0.40 20.46
N ARG A 195 7.23 -1.00 20.89
CA ARG A 195 8.27 -0.34 21.73
C ARG A 195 9.45 0.24 20.95
N ILE A 196 9.48 0.07 19.63
CA ILE A 196 10.57 0.57 18.79
C ILE A 196 10.34 2.04 18.38
N PRO A 197 11.40 2.79 18.02
CA PRO A 197 11.25 4.14 17.48
C PRO A 197 10.31 4.15 16.27
N THR A 198 9.27 4.98 16.35
CA THR A 198 8.21 5.06 15.34
C THR A 198 8.01 6.50 14.88
N LEU A 199 8.02 6.72 13.56
CA LEU A 199 7.70 8.00 12.91
C LEU A 199 6.33 7.91 12.26
N ILE A 200 5.47 8.91 12.49
CA ILE A 200 4.13 9.00 11.90
C ILE A 200 4.09 10.20 10.95
N LEU A 201 3.72 9.97 9.68
CA LEU A 201 3.69 10.96 8.61
C LEU A 201 2.30 11.04 7.98
N GLY A 202 1.55 12.08 8.34
CA GLY A 202 0.17 12.27 7.88
C GLY A 202 -0.77 11.25 8.53
N LEU A 203 -1.72 11.73 9.33
CA LEU A 203 -2.82 10.92 9.84
C LEU A 203 -3.97 11.00 8.85
N MET A 204 -4.53 9.85 8.47
CA MET A 204 -5.88 9.83 7.92
C MET A 204 -6.81 10.03 9.12
N VAL A 205 -7.04 11.29 9.51
CA VAL A 205 -8.02 11.63 10.55
C VAL A 205 -9.39 11.32 9.95
N ILE A 206 -9.89 10.13 10.23
CA ILE A 206 -11.32 9.84 10.06
C ILE A 206 -11.97 10.64 11.19
N PHE A 207 -12.56 11.78 10.86
CA PHE A 207 -13.40 12.52 11.81
C PHE A 207 -14.47 11.55 12.31
N GLY A 208 -14.43 11.26 13.61
CA GLY A 208 -15.49 10.54 14.32
C GLY A 208 -16.71 11.41 14.54
#